data_AF-A0A7K7KEZ8-F1
#
_entry.id   AF-A0A7K7KEZ8-F1
#
_cell.length_a   1.000
_cell.length_b   1.000
_cell.length_c   1.000
_cell.angle_alpha   90.00
_cell.angle_beta   90.00
_cell.angle_gamma   90.00
#
_symmetry.space_group_name_H-M   'P 1'
#
loop_
_entity.id
_entity.type
_entity.pdbx_description
1 polymer ?
#
loop_
_entity_poly.entity_id
_entity_poly.type
_entity_poly.pdbx_seq_one_letter_code
_entity_poly.pdbx_strand_id
1 'polypeptide(L)'
;MKIQEYFGRIAYNKPHKDADLQTLTAIFQHHIHSIPFENLSMHCGEPIELDLQAIYNKIVRKKRGGWCLETNYLLFWALQELGYDICILGANSYEPAEKGYTAQINHILLKVVIKGEPYIVDAGFGGAYQMWQPLMLISGKDQ
;
A
#
# COMPACT_ATOMS: atom_id res chain seq x y z
N MET A 1 -8.49 -14.30 -6.73
CA MET A 1 -7.07 -13.89 -6.75
C MET A 1 -6.23 -14.93 -6.01
N LYS A 2 -4.93 -15.04 -6.29
CA LYS A 2 -4.01 -15.97 -5.63
C LYS A 2 -2.85 -15.22 -4.99
N ILE A 3 -2.62 -15.43 -3.69
CA ILE A 3 -1.53 -14.76 -2.95
C ILE A 3 -0.15 -15.12 -3.50
N GLN A 4 0.02 -16.32 -4.06
CA GLN A 4 1.29 -16.77 -4.65
C GLN A 4 1.67 -15.98 -5.90
N GLU A 5 0.70 -15.57 -6.74
CA GLU A 5 0.99 -14.71 -7.90
C GLU A 5 1.42 -13.30 -7.43
N TYR A 6 0.80 -12.79 -6.35
CA TYR A 6 1.22 -11.51 -5.74
C TYR A 6 2.64 -11.59 -5.17
N PHE A 7 2.97 -12.65 -4.44
CA PHE A 7 4.34 -12.88 -3.96
C PHE A 7 5.34 -13.00 -5.11
N GLY A 8 4.97 -13.66 -6.21
CA GLY A 8 5.76 -13.65 -7.44
C GLY A 8 5.94 -12.26 -8.02
N ARG A 9 4.90 -11.42 -8.02
CA ARG A 9 4.94 -10.03 -8.51
C ARG A 9 5.88 -9.13 -7.70
N ILE A 10 5.95 -9.32 -6.38
CA ILE A 10 6.79 -8.53 -5.49
C ILE A 10 8.15 -9.19 -5.19
N ALA A 11 8.46 -10.31 -5.84
CA ALA A 11 9.66 -11.12 -5.61
C ALA A 11 9.87 -11.54 -4.14
N TYR A 12 8.79 -11.80 -3.42
CA TYR A 12 8.83 -12.23 -2.02
C TYR A 12 8.78 -13.76 -1.92
N ASN A 13 9.80 -14.37 -1.33
CA ASN A 13 9.96 -15.83 -1.21
C ASN A 13 10.27 -16.30 0.22
N LYS A 14 10.07 -15.44 1.22
CA LYS A 14 10.34 -15.74 2.62
C LYS A 14 9.14 -16.41 3.30
N PRO A 15 9.35 -17.11 4.42
CA PRO A 15 8.25 -17.58 5.26
C PRO A 15 7.35 -16.43 5.71
N HIS A 16 6.03 -16.66 5.69
CA HIS A 16 4.98 -15.67 5.98
C HIS A 16 3.86 -16.29 6.82
N LYS A 17 4.19 -17.28 7.65
CA LYS A 17 3.20 -18.02 8.45
C LYS A 17 2.64 -17.20 9.61
N ASP A 18 3.41 -16.22 10.09
CA ASP A 18 3.05 -15.41 11.25
C ASP A 18 2.72 -13.98 10.79
N ALA A 19 1.56 -13.47 11.21
CA ALA A 19 1.15 -12.07 11.01
C ALA A 19 1.91 -11.13 11.96
N ASP A 20 3.24 -11.13 11.87
CA ASP A 20 4.16 -10.36 12.70
C ASP A 20 4.71 -9.13 11.98
N LEU A 21 5.42 -8.27 12.72
CA LEU A 21 5.97 -7.01 12.19
C LEU A 21 7.11 -7.26 11.19
N GLN A 22 7.89 -8.32 11.38
CA GLN A 22 9.01 -8.65 10.50
C GLN A 22 8.52 -9.04 9.11
N THR A 23 7.49 -9.89 9.05
CA THR A 23 6.82 -10.32 7.83
C THR A 23 6.13 -9.15 7.15
N LEU A 24 5.42 -8.30 7.91
CA LEU A 24 4.76 -7.09 7.40
C LEU A 24 5.79 -6.18 6.73
N THR A 25 6.87 -5.85 7.43
CA THR A 25 7.93 -4.97 6.94
C THR A 25 8.57 -5.54 5.67
N ALA A 26 8.85 -6.84 5.65
CA ALA A 26 9.45 -7.49 4.49
C ALA A 26 8.51 -7.46 3.27
N ILE A 27 7.24 -7.82 3.43
CA ILE A 27 6.25 -7.77 2.33
C ILE A 27 6.08 -6.35 1.83
N PHE A 28 5.96 -5.38 2.74
CA PHE A 28 5.83 -3.97 2.42
C PHE A 28 7.01 -3.45 1.60
N GLN A 29 8.25 -3.72 2.02
CA GLN A 29 9.46 -3.35 1.29
C GLN A 29 9.50 -3.98 -0.11
N HIS A 30 9.19 -5.27 -0.21
CA HIS A 30 9.12 -5.95 -1.50
C HIS A 30 8.05 -5.35 -2.42
N HIS A 31 6.91 -4.93 -1.86
CA HIS A 31 5.85 -4.25 -2.59
C HIS A 31 6.34 -2.93 -3.18
N ILE A 32 6.85 -2.00 -2.36
CA ILE A 32 7.25 -0.66 -2.80
C ILE A 32 8.47 -0.68 -3.75
N HIS A 33 9.32 -1.71 -3.67
CA HIS A 33 10.43 -1.89 -4.61
C HIS A 33 10.00 -2.47 -5.96
N SER A 34 8.89 -3.20 -6.01
CA SER A 34 8.48 -3.95 -7.21
C SER A 34 7.33 -3.28 -7.96
N ILE A 35 6.41 -2.63 -7.25
CA ILE A 35 5.19 -2.04 -7.79
C ILE A 35 5.36 -0.51 -7.80
N PRO A 36 5.47 0.10 -8.99
CA PRO A 36 5.65 1.55 -9.07
C PRO A 36 4.37 2.29 -8.68
N PHE A 37 4.52 3.41 -8.00
CA PHE A 37 3.48 4.43 -7.94
C PHE A 37 3.43 5.15 -9.31
N GLU A 38 2.31 5.05 -10.01
CA GLU A 38 2.17 5.58 -11.39
C GLU A 38 0.72 5.92 -11.74
N ASN A 39 0.56 6.79 -12.74
CA ASN A 39 -0.73 7.19 -13.29
C ASN A 39 -0.80 7.09 -14.82
N LEU A 40 0.01 6.23 -15.44
CA LEU A 40 0.18 6.12 -16.89
C LEU A 40 -1.12 5.77 -17.61
N SER A 41 -2.01 5.00 -16.97
CA SER A 41 -3.32 4.66 -17.54
C SER A 41 -4.13 5.92 -17.87
N MET A 42 -4.10 6.96 -17.04
CA MET A 42 -4.78 8.23 -17.32
C MET A 42 -4.22 8.91 -18.58
N HIS A 43 -2.91 8.85 -18.77
CA HIS A 43 -2.24 9.46 -19.93
C HIS A 43 -2.38 8.64 -21.21
N CYS A 44 -2.74 7.36 -21.09
CA CYS A 44 -3.00 6.47 -22.22
C CYS A 44 -4.50 6.35 -22.57
N GLY A 45 -5.38 7.11 -21.91
CA GLY A 45 -6.83 7.02 -22.12
C GLY A 45 -7.45 5.71 -21.60
N GLU A 46 -6.75 4.99 -20.72
CA GLU A 46 -7.25 3.81 -20.03
C GLU A 46 -7.99 4.22 -18.76
N PRO A 47 -9.16 3.64 -18.46
CA PRO A 47 -9.85 3.91 -17.19
C PRO A 47 -9.05 3.41 -15.99
N ILE A 48 -9.18 4.10 -14.86
CA ILE A 48 -8.74 3.59 -13.56
C ILE A 48 -9.90 2.83 -12.92
N GLU A 49 -9.78 1.52 -12.82
CA GLU A 49 -10.78 0.64 -12.22
C GLU A 49 -10.44 0.37 -10.74
N LEU A 50 -11.42 0.55 -9.86
CA LEU A 50 -11.25 0.33 -8.40
C LEU A 50 -11.76 -1.04 -7.93
N ASP A 51 -12.19 -1.89 -8.86
CA ASP A 51 -12.45 -3.31 -8.57
C ASP A 51 -11.12 -4.00 -8.25
N LEU A 52 -11.04 -4.65 -7.09
CA LEU A 52 -9.86 -5.36 -6.63
C LEU A 52 -9.38 -6.42 -7.64
N GLN A 53 -10.28 -7.11 -8.34
CA GLN A 53 -9.94 -8.10 -9.35
C GLN A 53 -9.32 -7.45 -10.60
N ALA A 54 -9.76 -6.25 -10.97
CA ALA A 54 -9.17 -5.45 -12.05
C ALA A 54 -7.78 -4.93 -11.67
N ILE A 55 -7.65 -4.36 -10.46
CA ILE A 55 -6.39 -3.93 -9.86
C ILE A 55 -5.38 -5.07 -9.85
N TYR A 56 -5.79 -6.24 -9.35
CA TYR A 56 -4.95 -7.42 -9.31
C TYR A 56 -4.49 -7.83 -10.71
N ASN A 57 -5.39 -7.87 -11.70
CA ASN A 57 -5.01 -8.21 -13.07
C ASN A 57 -4.03 -7.18 -13.66
N LYS A 58 -4.24 -5.89 -13.42
CA LYS A 58 -3.35 -4.80 -13.88
C LYS A 58 -1.98 -4.90 -13.22
N ILE A 59 -1.91 -4.90 -11.89
CA ILE A 59 -0.65 -4.81 -11.15
C ILE A 59 0.08 -6.14 -11.14
N VAL A 60 -0.60 -7.24 -10.80
CA VAL A 60 0.04 -8.56 -10.61
C VAL A 60 0.32 -9.23 -11.95
N ARG A 61 -0.68 -9.34 -12.83
CA ARG A 61 -0.54 -10.12 -14.07
C ARG A 61 0.07 -9.32 -15.22
N LYS A 62 -0.35 -8.06 -15.40
CA LYS A 62 0.21 -7.17 -16.44
C LYS A 62 1.45 -6.41 -15.98
N LYS A 63 1.93 -6.64 -14.75
CA LYS A 63 3.15 -6.05 -14.16
C LYS A 63 3.18 -4.51 -14.20
N ARG A 64 2.02 -3.87 -14.08
CA ARG A 64 1.91 -2.41 -13.97
C ARG A 64 2.07 -1.94 -12.51
N GLY A 65 1.93 -0.65 -12.31
CA GLY A 65 1.73 -0.02 -11.01
C GLY A 65 0.33 0.56 -10.87
N GLY A 66 0.18 1.52 -9.96
CA GLY A 66 -1.02 2.34 -9.83
C GLY A 66 -0.85 3.48 -8.84
N TRP A 67 -1.89 4.29 -8.68
CA TRP A 67 -1.97 5.32 -7.65
C TRP A 67 -2.35 4.73 -6.27
N CYS A 68 -2.52 5.57 -5.25
CA CYS A 68 -2.76 5.15 -3.87
C CYS A 68 -3.94 4.18 -3.71
N LEU A 69 -5.06 4.42 -4.40
CA LEU A 69 -6.25 3.57 -4.33
C LEU A 69 -6.03 2.16 -4.90
N GLU A 70 -5.13 2.01 -5.87
CA GLU A 70 -4.85 0.69 -6.46
C GLU A 70 -3.79 -0.06 -5.66
N THR A 71 -2.68 0.61 -5.34
CA THR A 71 -1.53 -0.01 -4.67
C THR A 71 -1.84 -0.36 -3.21
N ASN A 72 -2.46 0.55 -2.45
CA ASN A 72 -2.81 0.28 -1.06
C ASN A 72 -3.99 -0.69 -0.95
N TYR A 73 -4.91 -0.72 -1.92
CA TYR A 73 -5.99 -1.71 -1.88
C TYR A 73 -5.49 -3.13 -2.22
N LEU A 74 -4.54 -3.25 -3.15
CA LEU A 74 -3.87 -4.53 -3.41
C LEU A 74 -3.08 -5.00 -2.18
N LEU A 75 -2.34 -4.10 -1.52
CA LEU A 75 -1.61 -4.41 -0.29
C LEU A 75 -2.56 -4.78 0.86
N PHE A 76 -3.68 -4.06 1.02
CA PHE A 76 -4.72 -4.39 1.98
C PHE A 76 -5.21 -5.82 1.80
N TRP A 77 -5.59 -6.20 0.58
CA TRP A 77 -6.02 -7.56 0.28
C TRP A 77 -4.93 -8.58 0.63
N ALA A 78 -3.69 -8.35 0.21
CA ALA A 78 -2.60 -9.29 0.47
C ALA A 78 -2.33 -9.48 1.97
N LEU A 79 -2.38 -8.42 2.77
CA LEU A 79 -2.20 -8.49 4.23
C LEU A 79 -3.43 -9.12 4.92
N GLN A 80 -4.64 -8.84 4.43
CA GLN A 80 -5.86 -9.46 4.94
C GLN A 80 -5.85 -10.99 4.71
N GLU A 81 -5.42 -11.47 3.54
CA GLU A 81 -5.24 -12.91 3.25
C GLU A 81 -4.24 -13.58 4.17
N LEU A 82 -3.26 -12.83 4.70
CA LEU A 82 -2.27 -13.31 5.67
C LEU A 82 -2.75 -13.25 7.12
N GLY A 83 -3.99 -12.81 7.36
CA GLY A 83 -4.60 -12.78 8.68
C GLY A 83 -4.20 -11.58 9.55
N TYR A 84 -3.65 -10.52 8.96
CA TYR A 84 -3.45 -9.26 9.69
C TYR A 84 -4.80 -8.63 10.06
N ASP A 85 -4.88 -8.07 11.28
CA ASP A 85 -5.93 -7.12 11.63
C ASP A 85 -5.62 -5.78 10.95
N ILE A 86 -6.39 -5.43 9.93
CA ILE A 86 -6.10 -4.33 9.02
C ILE A 86 -7.35 -3.57 8.62
N CYS A 87 -7.25 -2.24 8.52
CA CYS A 87 -8.31 -1.40 7.95
C CYS A 87 -7.74 -0.29 7.04
N ILE A 88 -8.59 0.20 6.15
CA ILE A 88 -8.28 1.34 5.28
C ILE A 88 -8.63 2.64 6.03
N LEU A 89 -7.75 3.63 5.94
CA LEU A 89 -7.95 4.99 6.41
C LEU A 89 -7.99 5.95 5.22
N GLY A 90 -8.73 7.05 5.36
CA GLY A 90 -8.67 8.20 4.45
C GLY A 90 -7.76 9.28 5.02
N ALA A 91 -7.07 10.00 4.14
CA ALA A 91 -6.22 11.13 4.50
C ALA A 91 -6.32 12.27 3.48
N ASN A 92 -5.92 13.46 3.94
CA ASN A 92 -5.77 14.66 3.14
C ASN A 92 -4.26 14.90 2.93
N SER A 93 -3.82 15.07 1.69
CA SER A 93 -2.44 15.41 1.39
C SER A 93 -2.14 16.87 1.75
N TYR A 94 -0.91 17.15 2.21
CA TYR A 94 -0.44 18.53 2.39
C TYR A 94 0.00 19.11 1.05
N GLU A 95 -0.46 20.32 0.74
CA GLU A 95 -0.12 21.08 -0.45
C GLU A 95 0.79 22.26 -0.06
N PRO A 96 2.11 22.18 -0.33
CA PRO A 96 3.05 23.23 0.08
C PRO A 96 2.74 24.61 -0.53
N ALA A 97 2.19 24.65 -1.74
CA ALA A 97 1.80 25.89 -2.42
C ALA A 97 0.67 26.63 -1.67
N GLU A 98 -0.32 25.87 -1.19
CA GLU A 98 -1.48 26.39 -0.47
C GLU A 98 -1.23 26.49 1.06
N LYS A 99 -0.07 26.00 1.53
CA LYS A 99 0.30 25.90 2.95
C LYS A 99 -0.76 25.21 3.80
N GLY A 100 -1.48 24.26 3.21
CA GLY A 100 -2.64 23.62 3.83
C GLY A 100 -2.84 22.19 3.36
N TYR A 101 -3.80 21.50 3.97
CA TYR A 101 -4.23 20.18 3.51
C TYR A 101 -5.36 20.33 2.48
N THR A 102 -5.45 19.36 1.56
CA THR A 102 -6.56 19.25 0.61
C THR A 102 -7.91 19.26 1.33
N ALA A 103 -8.92 19.95 0.78
CA ALA A 103 -10.25 20.07 1.41
C ALA A 103 -11.05 18.75 1.47
N GLN A 104 -10.77 17.81 0.57
CA GLN A 104 -11.40 16.49 0.50
C GLN A 104 -10.37 15.39 0.68
N ILE A 105 -10.81 14.22 1.14
CA ILE A 105 -9.97 13.02 1.24
C ILE A 105 -9.52 12.65 -0.18
N ASN A 106 -8.22 12.68 -0.42
CA ASN A 106 -7.60 12.39 -1.71
C ASN A 106 -6.57 11.26 -1.64
N HIS A 107 -6.34 10.71 -0.44
CA HIS A 107 -5.37 9.64 -0.21
C HIS A 107 -5.97 8.53 0.66
N ILE A 108 -5.53 7.30 0.42
CA ILE A 108 -5.79 6.18 1.33
C ILE A 108 -4.49 5.59 1.83
N LEU A 109 -4.52 5.10 3.06
CA LEU A 109 -3.43 4.39 3.72
C LEU A 109 -4.00 3.29 4.61
N LEU A 110 -3.15 2.45 5.18
CA LEU A 110 -3.55 1.28 5.93
C LEU A 110 -3.15 1.43 7.40
N LYS A 111 -4.02 0.94 8.29
CA LYS A 111 -3.69 0.70 9.70
C LYS A 111 -3.64 -0.80 9.94
N VAL A 112 -2.53 -1.30 10.47
CA VAL A 112 -2.34 -2.70 10.83
C VAL A 112 -2.15 -2.82 12.34
N VAL A 113 -2.85 -3.73 13.00
CA VAL A 113 -2.70 -3.98 14.45
C VAL A 113 -1.96 -5.31 14.66
N ILE A 114 -0.84 -5.27 15.36
CA ILE A 114 -0.02 -6.45 15.67
C ILE A 114 0.15 -6.54 17.17
N LYS A 115 -0.38 -7.61 17.78
CA LYS A 115 -0.32 -7.84 19.24
C LYS A 115 -0.81 -6.63 20.07
N GLY A 116 -1.84 -5.95 19.58
CA GLY A 116 -2.44 -4.75 20.20
C GLY A 116 -1.80 -3.42 19.79
N GLU A 117 -0.67 -3.43 19.10
CA GLU A 117 0.04 -2.22 18.69
C GLU A 117 -0.36 -1.78 17.27
N PRO A 118 -0.84 -0.54 17.08
CA PRO A 118 -1.21 -0.01 15.76
C PRO A 118 -0.02 0.54 14.99
N TYR A 119 0.05 0.21 13.70
CA TYR A 119 1.04 0.70 12.74
C TYR A 119 0.33 1.32 11.53
N ILE A 120 0.92 2.36 10.97
CA ILE A 120 0.58 2.93 9.67
C ILE A 120 1.45 2.29 8.59
N VAL A 121 0.81 1.90 7.50
CA VAL A 121 1.45 1.34 6.31
C VAL A 121 0.89 2.06 5.08
N ASP A 122 1.76 2.54 4.21
CA ASP A 122 1.38 3.25 2.99
C ASP A 122 2.38 2.98 1.88
N ALA A 123 1.96 2.26 0.84
CA ALA A 123 2.75 1.93 -0.35
C ALA A 123 2.38 2.82 -1.55
N GLY A 124 1.65 3.91 -1.33
CA GLY A 124 0.93 4.62 -2.38
C GLY A 124 1.08 6.13 -2.40
N PHE A 125 1.98 6.71 -1.62
CA PHE A 125 2.26 8.15 -1.70
C PHE A 125 3.35 8.46 -2.75
N GLY A 126 4.40 7.62 -2.82
CA GLY A 126 5.48 7.75 -3.79
C GLY A 126 6.47 8.89 -3.54
N GLY A 127 7.38 9.09 -4.50
CA GLY A 127 8.45 10.10 -4.41
C GLY A 127 9.38 9.91 -3.21
N ALA A 128 9.98 11.01 -2.75
CA ALA A 128 10.84 11.02 -1.56
C ALA A 128 10.05 10.90 -0.24
N TYR A 129 8.72 10.83 -0.30
CA TYR A 129 7.83 10.75 0.86
C TYR A 129 7.45 9.31 1.22
N GLN A 130 7.87 8.34 0.40
CA GLN A 130 7.56 6.93 0.61
C GLN A 130 8.29 6.39 1.85
N MET A 131 7.52 5.93 2.85
CA MET A 131 8.08 5.23 4.01
C MET A 131 8.68 3.88 3.60
N TRP A 132 9.75 3.44 4.28
CA TRP A 132 10.41 2.16 4.00
C TRP A 132 10.12 1.07 5.06
N GLN A 133 9.42 1.44 6.12
CA GLN A 133 8.97 0.57 7.20
C GLN A 133 7.59 1.04 7.70
N PRO A 134 6.76 0.12 8.24
CA PRO A 134 5.56 0.50 8.97
C PRO A 134 5.89 1.44 10.13
N LEU A 135 5.14 2.54 10.26
CA LEU A 135 5.35 3.52 11.34
C LEU A 135 4.41 3.20 12.50
N MET A 136 4.95 3.06 13.71
CA MET A 136 4.12 2.86 14.90
C MET A 136 3.30 4.12 15.17
N LEU A 137 2.00 3.96 15.42
CA LEU A 137 1.08 5.09 15.60
C LEU A 137 1.19 5.66 17.03
N ILE A 138 2.34 6.29 17.32
CA ILE A 138 2.65 6.99 18.58
C ILE A 138 2.93 8.45 18.27
N SER A 139 2.11 9.33 18.84
CA SER A 139 2.26 10.78 18.69
C SER A 139 3.62 11.25 19.22
N GLY A 140 4.37 11.99 18.39
CA GLY A 140 5.64 12.63 18.78
C GLY A 140 6.86 11.71 18.86
N LYS A 141 6.76 10.46 18.39
CA LYS A 141 7.89 9.53 18.34
C LYS A 141 8.67 9.67 17.03
N ASP A 142 9.97 9.90 17.13
CA ASP A 142 10.89 9.92 15.98
C ASP A 142 11.01 8.51 15.35
N GLN A 143 10.72 8.41 14.05
CA GLN A 143 10.70 7.16 13.27
C GLN A 143 11.07 7.42 11.81
#